data_AF-A0A096NBM5-F1
#
_entry.id   AF-A0A096NBM5-F1
#
_cell.length_a   1.000
_cell.length_b   1.000
_cell.length_c   1.000
_cell.angle_alpha   90.00
_cell.angle_beta   90.00
_cell.angle_gamma   90.00
#
_symmetry.space_group_name_H-M   'P 1'
#
loop_
_entity.id
_entity.type
_entity.pdbx_description
1 polymer ?
#
loop_
_entity_poly.entity_id
_entity_poly.type
_entity_poly.pdbx_seq_one_letter_code
_entity_poly.pdbx_strand_id
1 'polypeptide(L)'
;MTPVQRGGGARRPWWPWDGEPRWLPRRFRQWHPGPGSRRWTGPGRGRGARGGKAEDKEWMPVTKLGRLVKDMKIKSLEEIYLFSLPIMPVQKQTRAGQRTRFKAFVAIGDYNGHVGLGVKCSKEVATAIRGAIILAKLSIVPVRRGYWGNKIGKPHTVPCKVTGRCGSVLLRLIPAPRGTGIVSAPVPKKLLMMAGIDDCYTSARGCTATLGNFAKATFDAISKTYSYLTPDLWKETVFTKSPYQEFTDHLVKTHTRVSVQRTQAPPVATT
;
A
#
# COMPACT_ATOMS: atom_id res chain seq x y z
N MET A 1 -58.92 -2.63 41.03
CA MET A 1 -58.85 -3.85 41.87
C MET A 1 -57.89 -4.84 41.21
N THR A 2 -56.65 -4.93 41.68
CA THR A 2 -55.90 -6.21 41.67
C THR A 2 -56.47 -7.09 42.81
N PRO A 3 -56.17 -8.41 42.96
CA PRO A 3 -55.05 -9.25 42.44
C PRO A 3 -55.56 -10.63 41.87
N VAL A 4 -54.79 -11.64 41.41
CA VAL A 4 -53.74 -12.48 42.03
C VAL A 4 -53.13 -13.42 40.95
N GLN A 5 -51.79 -13.58 41.01
CA GLN A 5 -50.84 -14.71 40.75
C GLN A 5 -51.35 -16.04 40.12
N ARG A 6 -50.58 -16.94 39.49
CA ARG A 6 -49.17 -17.17 39.09
C ARG A 6 -49.22 -18.46 38.23
N GLY A 7 -48.32 -18.65 37.27
CA GLY A 7 -48.12 -19.98 36.67
C GLY A 7 -47.15 -19.97 35.50
N GLY A 8 -45.87 -20.25 35.79
CA GLY A 8 -44.79 -20.30 34.81
C GLY A 8 -44.92 -21.50 33.86
N GLY A 9 -44.95 -21.22 32.55
CA GLY A 9 -44.89 -22.22 31.49
C GLY A 9 -43.45 -22.44 31.03
N ALA A 10 -42.83 -23.51 31.52
CA ALA A 10 -41.61 -24.07 30.95
C ALA A 10 -41.92 -24.65 29.55
N ARG A 11 -41.27 -24.10 28.51
CA ARG A 11 -41.23 -24.70 27.17
C ARG A 11 -39.99 -25.61 27.07
N ARG A 12 -40.26 -26.83 26.62
CA ARG A 12 -39.34 -27.95 26.38
C ARG A 12 -38.21 -27.58 25.41
N PRO A 13 -36.96 -28.03 25.64
CA PRO A 13 -35.98 -28.22 24.57
C PRO A 13 -36.06 -29.67 24.05
N TRP A 14 -36.22 -29.82 22.73
CA TRP A 14 -36.10 -31.08 22.00
C TRP A 14 -34.77 -31.09 21.25
N TRP A 15 -34.18 -32.29 21.12
CA TRP A 15 -32.95 -32.73 20.43
C TRP A 15 -31.69 -32.98 21.29
N PRO A 16 -31.38 -34.27 21.54
CA PRO A 16 -30.07 -34.75 21.98
C PRO A 16 -29.33 -35.43 20.82
N TRP A 17 -28.13 -34.96 20.46
CA TRP A 17 -27.17 -35.74 19.64
C TRP A 17 -25.74 -35.35 20.00
N ASP A 18 -25.17 -36.08 20.95
CA ASP A 18 -23.73 -36.26 21.13
C ASP A 18 -23.25 -37.24 20.05
N GLY A 19 -22.30 -36.81 19.22
CA GLY A 19 -21.74 -37.62 18.14
C GLY A 19 -20.37 -37.10 17.70
N GLU A 20 -19.32 -37.58 18.37
CA GLU A 20 -17.92 -37.32 18.03
C GLU A 20 -17.58 -37.79 16.59
N PRO A 21 -16.84 -36.99 15.79
CA PRO A 21 -16.29 -37.45 14.52
C PRO A 21 -15.08 -38.37 14.71
N ARG A 22 -15.31 -39.67 14.50
CA ARG A 22 -14.30 -40.73 14.46
C ARG A 22 -13.55 -40.73 13.11
N TRP A 23 -12.48 -39.95 12.98
CA TRP A 23 -11.44 -40.12 11.94
C TRP A 23 -10.05 -39.67 12.43
N LEU A 24 -9.39 -40.47 13.26
CA LEU A 24 -7.94 -40.40 13.52
C LEU A 24 -7.39 -41.83 13.74
N PRO A 25 -6.41 -42.31 12.94
CA PRO A 25 -5.73 -43.56 13.22
C PRO A 25 -4.81 -43.46 14.45
N ARG A 26 -4.96 -44.40 15.39
CA ARG A 26 -4.06 -44.61 16.55
C ARG A 26 -3.03 -45.71 16.25
N ARG A 27 -1.78 -45.31 16.02
CA ARG A 27 -0.52 -46.07 16.23
C ARG A 27 0.59 -45.07 15.88
N PHE A 28 1.56 -44.70 16.71
CA PHE A 28 2.37 -45.46 17.65
C PHE A 28 2.83 -44.49 18.76
N ARG A 29 2.62 -44.85 20.03
CA ARG A 29 3.45 -44.35 21.13
C ARG A 29 4.78 -45.11 21.06
N GLN A 30 5.87 -44.42 21.40
CA GLN A 30 6.87 -44.85 22.41
C GLN A 30 8.28 -44.41 21.96
N TRP A 31 8.73 -43.28 22.51
CA TRP A 31 10.14 -42.92 22.57
C TRP A 31 10.42 -42.57 24.03
N HIS A 32 11.19 -43.43 24.70
CA HIS A 32 11.74 -43.17 26.03
C HIS A 32 13.08 -42.43 25.87
N PRO A 33 13.39 -41.41 26.68
CA PRO A 33 14.73 -40.86 26.74
C PRO A 33 15.59 -41.71 27.69
N GLY A 34 16.59 -42.41 27.15
CA GLY A 34 17.64 -43.06 27.92
C GLY A 34 18.83 -42.12 28.16
N PRO A 35 19.50 -42.19 29.33
CA PRO A 35 20.57 -41.27 29.72
C PRO A 35 21.92 -41.72 29.15
N GLY A 36 22.70 -40.77 28.62
CA GLY A 36 24.00 -41.06 28.02
C GLY A 36 24.84 -39.80 27.87
N SER A 37 25.54 -39.47 28.95
CA SER A 37 26.57 -38.44 29.04
C SER A 37 27.63 -38.58 27.95
N ARG A 38 27.90 -37.49 27.22
CA ARG A 38 29.26 -37.14 26.79
C ARG A 38 29.41 -35.62 26.72
N ARG A 39 29.92 -35.11 27.85
CA ARG A 39 30.50 -33.80 28.05
C ARG A 39 31.64 -33.59 27.04
N TRP A 40 31.48 -32.61 26.14
CA TRP A 40 32.60 -32.00 25.44
C TRP A 40 32.76 -30.57 25.95
N THR A 41 33.67 -30.41 26.90
CA THR A 41 34.24 -29.14 27.32
C THR A 41 35.45 -28.86 26.43
N GLY A 42 35.40 -27.78 25.66
CA GLY A 42 36.50 -27.24 24.85
C GLY A 42 36.18 -25.79 24.44
N PRO A 43 37.18 -24.91 24.33
CA PRO A 43 37.16 -23.61 25.00
C PRO A 43 36.43 -22.53 24.22
N GLY A 44 35.63 -21.75 24.95
CA GLY A 44 35.11 -20.48 24.48
C GLY A 44 36.23 -19.49 24.20
N ARG A 45 36.30 -19.01 22.97
CA ARG A 45 36.79 -17.67 22.65
C ARG A 45 35.71 -16.99 21.83
N GLY A 46 35.15 -15.93 22.42
CA GLY A 46 33.96 -15.24 21.96
C GLY A 46 34.05 -14.85 20.49
N ARG A 47 33.07 -15.30 19.70
CA ARG A 47 32.73 -14.63 18.45
C ARG A 47 32.01 -13.35 18.83
N GLY A 48 32.78 -12.28 18.92
CA GLY A 48 32.26 -10.94 19.06
C GLY A 48 31.14 -10.73 18.04
N ALA A 49 29.96 -10.41 18.55
CA ALA A 49 28.92 -9.77 17.77
C ALA A 49 29.50 -8.42 17.32
N ARG A 50 30.26 -8.42 16.22
CA ARG A 50 30.41 -7.23 15.39
C ARG A 50 29.03 -6.98 14.83
N GLY A 51 28.25 -6.19 15.56
CA GLY A 51 27.16 -5.42 14.97
C GLY A 51 27.78 -4.61 13.85
N GLY A 52 27.73 -5.17 12.64
CA GLY A 52 27.95 -4.38 11.43
C GLY A 52 26.87 -3.32 11.45
N LYS A 53 27.26 -2.08 11.75
CA LYS A 53 26.48 -0.92 11.33
C LYS A 53 26.15 -1.17 9.87
N ALA A 54 24.87 -1.26 9.54
CA ALA A 54 24.45 -1.24 8.16
C ALA A 54 25.06 0.02 7.56
N GLU A 55 26.07 -0.13 6.72
CA GLU A 55 26.60 0.99 5.95
C GLU A 55 25.41 1.55 5.19
N ASP A 56 25.06 2.81 5.47
CA ASP A 56 24.02 3.51 4.75
C ASP A 56 24.41 3.48 3.28
N LYS A 57 23.77 2.59 2.51
CA LYS A 57 23.97 2.51 1.07
C LYS A 57 23.56 3.87 0.52
N GLU A 58 24.56 4.70 0.25
CA GLU A 58 24.37 6.04 -0.24
C GLU A 58 23.53 5.96 -1.52
N TRP A 59 22.29 6.42 -1.43
CA TRP A 59 21.37 6.32 -2.54
C TRP A 59 21.88 7.23 -3.66
N MET A 60 22.31 6.64 -4.78
CA MET A 60 22.67 7.36 -5.99
C MET A 60 21.43 7.48 -6.89
N PRO A 61 20.83 8.67 -7.01
CA PRO A 61 19.65 8.84 -7.84
C PRO A 61 19.97 8.71 -9.32
N VAL A 62 19.34 7.72 -9.95
CA VAL A 62 19.44 7.45 -11.39
C VAL A 62 18.58 8.45 -12.20
N THR A 63 17.58 9.04 -11.56
CA THR A 63 16.66 10.00 -12.18
C THR A 63 17.07 11.44 -11.87
N LYS A 64 16.78 12.35 -12.80
CA LYS A 64 17.01 13.79 -12.63
C LYS A 64 16.25 14.35 -11.41
N LEU A 65 15.04 13.86 -11.15
CA LEU A 65 14.24 14.20 -9.98
C LEU A 65 14.87 13.68 -8.68
N GLY A 66 15.43 12.46 -8.68
CA GLY A 66 16.11 11.91 -7.51
C GLY A 66 17.36 12.71 -7.11
N ARG A 67 18.06 13.33 -8.08
CA ARG A 67 19.20 14.23 -7.80
C ARG A 67 18.75 15.50 -7.09
N LEU A 68 17.65 16.10 -7.54
CA LEU A 68 17.04 17.27 -6.88
C LEU A 68 16.54 16.95 -5.45
N VAL A 69 16.07 15.72 -5.21
CA VAL A 69 15.71 15.23 -3.88
C VAL A 69 16.97 15.01 -3.02
N LYS A 70 18.04 14.44 -3.58
CA LYS A 70 19.33 14.24 -2.89
C LYS A 70 20.01 15.56 -2.52
N ASP A 71 19.93 16.57 -3.38
CA ASP A 71 20.49 17.91 -3.17
C ASP A 71 19.65 18.76 -2.18
N MET A 72 18.72 18.14 -1.44
CA MET A 72 17.82 18.77 -0.48
C MET A 72 16.99 19.96 -1.01
N LYS A 73 16.75 20.02 -2.33
CA LYS A 73 15.84 21.00 -2.93
C LYS A 73 14.36 20.64 -2.71
N ILE A 74 14.06 19.41 -2.31
CA ILE A 74 12.72 18.91 -1.94
C ILE A 74 12.83 18.31 -0.54
N LYS A 75 12.18 18.95 0.45
CA LYS A 75 12.52 18.78 1.88
C LYS A 75 11.60 17.87 2.71
N SER A 76 10.52 17.29 2.16
CA SER A 76 9.68 16.42 2.99
C SER A 76 8.85 15.41 2.19
N LEU A 77 9.31 14.16 2.22
CA LEU A 77 8.51 12.96 1.96
C LEU A 77 8.48 12.05 3.20
N GLU A 78 8.75 12.66 4.35
CA GLU A 78 9.01 12.01 5.63
C GLU A 78 7.87 12.35 6.58
N GLU A 79 6.76 11.66 6.36
CA GLU A 79 5.91 11.09 7.40
C GLU A 79 4.81 10.30 6.68
N ILE A 80 5.24 9.18 6.10
CA ILE A 80 4.32 8.25 5.46
C ILE A 80 3.88 7.26 6.53
N TYR A 81 2.70 7.50 7.08
CA TYR A 81 2.04 6.55 7.97
C TYR A 81 1.68 5.29 7.17
N LEU A 82 2.27 4.16 7.56
CA LEU A 82 2.04 2.86 6.94
C LEU A 82 0.75 2.25 7.51
N PHE A 83 -0.34 2.27 6.74
CA PHE A 83 -1.46 1.38 7.01
C PHE A 83 -1.36 0.14 6.13
N SER A 84 -1.05 -1.00 6.75
CA SER A 84 -1.10 -2.28 6.06
C SER A 84 -2.55 -2.63 5.75
N LEU A 85 -2.85 -2.77 4.45
CA LEU A 85 -4.04 -3.49 4.00
C LEU A 85 -3.76 -5.00 4.14
N PRO A 86 -4.80 -5.83 4.30
CA PRO A 86 -4.62 -7.26 4.55
C PRO A 86 -3.79 -7.93 3.47
N ILE A 87 -2.94 -8.86 3.90
CA ILE A 87 -2.02 -9.61 3.05
C ILE A 87 -2.74 -10.85 2.56
N MET A 88 -2.76 -11.04 1.24
CA MET A 88 -3.44 -12.18 0.63
C MET A 88 -2.41 -13.22 0.14
N PRO A 89 -2.49 -14.48 0.57
CA PRO A 89 -1.73 -15.55 -0.07
C PRO A 89 -2.31 -15.82 -1.46
N VAL A 90 -1.44 -15.95 -2.45
CA VAL A 90 -1.78 -16.31 -3.82
C VAL A 90 -0.95 -17.53 -4.22
N GLN A 91 -1.60 -18.52 -4.83
CA GLN A 91 -0.97 -19.80 -5.16
C GLN A 91 -1.06 -20.11 -6.65
N LYS A 92 -0.01 -20.74 -7.19
CA LYS A 92 0.04 -21.29 -8.55
C LYS A 92 0.34 -22.78 -8.47
N GLN A 93 -0.44 -23.59 -9.17
CA GLN A 93 -0.19 -25.03 -9.29
C GLN A 93 1.02 -25.29 -10.20
N THR A 94 1.89 -26.19 -9.78
CA THR A 94 3.04 -26.67 -10.54
C THR A 94 3.07 -28.19 -10.57
N ARG A 95 3.93 -28.79 -11.42
CA ARG A 95 4.11 -30.25 -11.48
C ARG A 95 4.53 -30.86 -10.13
N ALA A 96 5.28 -30.09 -9.32
CA ALA A 96 5.76 -30.50 -8.00
C ALA A 96 4.85 -30.00 -6.84
N GLY A 97 3.57 -29.73 -7.12
CA GLY A 97 2.60 -29.27 -6.12
C GLY A 97 2.34 -27.75 -6.16
N GLN A 98 1.82 -27.20 -5.06
CA GLN A 98 1.42 -25.80 -4.97
C GLN A 98 2.61 -24.88 -4.64
N ARG A 99 2.73 -23.79 -5.39
CA ARG A 99 3.69 -22.71 -5.12
C ARG A 99 2.95 -21.47 -4.61
N THR A 100 3.11 -21.16 -3.33
CA THR A 100 2.49 -20.01 -2.67
C THR A 100 3.40 -18.77 -2.74
N ARG A 101 2.77 -17.59 -2.76
CA ARG A 101 3.38 -16.27 -2.65
C ARG A 101 2.47 -15.37 -1.84
N PHE A 102 3.01 -14.30 -1.29
CA PHE A 102 2.24 -13.31 -0.55
C PHE A 102 2.09 -12.03 -1.36
N LYS A 103 0.85 -11.57 -1.51
CA LYS A 103 0.51 -10.29 -2.13
C LYS A 103 0.19 -9.28 -1.05
N ALA A 104 1.02 -8.24 -0.97
CA ALA A 104 0.82 -7.11 -0.08
C ALA A 104 0.19 -5.94 -0.83
N PHE A 105 -0.79 -5.30 -0.20
CA PHE A 105 -1.35 -4.02 -0.59
C PHE A 105 -0.90 -3.01 0.45
N VAL A 106 -0.30 -1.92 0.01
CA VAL A 106 0.18 -0.86 0.88
C VAL A 106 -0.34 0.45 0.35
N ALA A 107 -0.89 1.25 1.25
CA ALA A 107 -1.27 2.60 0.96
C ALA A 107 -0.42 3.56 1.81
N ILE A 108 -0.09 4.69 1.20
CA ILE A 108 0.86 5.70 1.69
C ILE A 108 0.17 7.05 1.52
N GLY A 109 0.30 7.95 2.48
CA GLY A 109 -0.10 9.35 2.30
C GLY A 109 0.34 10.23 3.46
N ASP A 110 0.22 11.53 3.25
CA ASP A 110 0.71 12.61 4.14
C ASP A 110 -0.43 13.35 4.86
N TYR A 111 -1.68 12.87 4.75
CA TYR A 111 -2.89 13.54 5.24
C TYR A 111 -3.12 14.95 4.67
N ASN A 112 -2.34 15.36 3.67
CA ASN A 112 -2.34 16.73 3.16
C ASN A 112 -2.41 16.77 1.62
N GLY A 113 -3.13 15.84 1.03
CA GLY A 113 -3.39 15.84 -0.40
C GLY A 113 -2.41 15.02 -1.23
N HIS A 114 -1.63 14.11 -0.64
CA HIS A 114 -0.84 13.14 -1.40
C HIS A 114 -1.17 11.72 -0.95
N VAL A 115 -1.46 10.85 -1.92
CA VAL A 115 -1.71 9.43 -1.64
C VAL A 115 -1.06 8.54 -2.69
N GLY A 116 -0.55 7.40 -2.27
CA GLY A 116 0.05 6.37 -3.12
C GLY A 116 -0.50 4.99 -2.78
N LEU A 117 -0.70 4.14 -3.79
CA LEU A 117 -1.14 2.76 -3.63
C LEU A 117 -0.18 1.80 -4.32
N GLY A 118 0.45 0.93 -3.54
CA GLY A 118 1.40 -0.07 -4.00
C GLY A 118 0.86 -1.48 -3.85
N VAL A 119 1.12 -2.31 -4.86
CA VAL A 119 0.76 -3.73 -4.85
C VAL A 119 1.96 -4.55 -5.27
N LYS A 120 2.43 -5.44 -4.39
CA LYS A 120 3.57 -6.30 -4.69
C LYS A 120 3.31 -7.73 -4.26
N CYS A 121 3.76 -8.69 -5.08
CA CYS A 121 3.79 -10.11 -4.72
C CYS A 121 5.23 -10.59 -4.58
N SER A 122 5.55 -11.26 -3.48
CA SER A 122 6.87 -11.84 -3.22
C SER A 122 6.76 -13.22 -2.55
N LYS A 123 7.87 -13.96 -2.44
CA LYS A 123 7.90 -15.26 -1.73
C LYS A 123 7.77 -15.08 -0.22
N GLU A 124 8.32 -13.99 0.32
CA GLU A 124 8.27 -13.66 1.74
C GLU A 124 7.40 -12.42 1.97
N VAL A 125 6.75 -12.37 3.14
CA VAL A 125 5.86 -11.27 3.50
C VAL A 125 6.63 -9.96 3.65
N ALA A 126 7.77 -9.96 4.34
CA ALA A 126 8.55 -8.76 4.58
C ALA A 126 9.04 -8.12 3.27
N THR A 127 9.49 -8.93 2.31
CA THR A 127 9.91 -8.43 0.99
C THR A 127 8.74 -7.95 0.14
N ALA A 128 7.55 -8.53 0.28
CA ALA A 128 6.34 -8.03 -0.36
C ALA A 128 5.96 -6.65 0.17
N ILE A 129 5.96 -6.45 1.50
CA ILE A 129 5.62 -5.17 2.12
C ILE A 129 6.64 -4.09 1.73
N ARG A 130 7.95 -4.36 1.88
CA ARG A 130 9.00 -3.40 1.50
C ARG A 130 8.90 -3.00 0.03
N GLY A 131 8.68 -3.98 -0.87
CA GLY A 131 8.50 -3.71 -2.29
C GLY A 131 7.20 -2.95 -2.60
N ALA A 132 6.11 -3.22 -1.88
CA ALA A 132 4.85 -2.49 -2.03
C ALA A 132 4.97 -1.04 -1.55
N ILE A 133 5.71 -0.77 -0.47
CA ILE A 133 6.02 0.59 0.00
C ILE A 133 6.74 1.38 -1.09
N ILE A 134 7.79 0.80 -1.69
CA ILE A 134 8.55 1.47 -2.76
C ILE A 134 7.64 1.77 -3.96
N LEU A 135 6.81 0.82 -4.39
CA LEU A 135 5.86 1.04 -5.48
C LEU A 135 4.83 2.13 -5.14
N ALA A 136 4.30 2.13 -3.91
CA ALA A 136 3.36 3.15 -3.45
C ALA A 136 3.98 4.55 -3.45
N LYS A 137 5.25 4.68 -3.05
CA LYS A 137 6.01 5.95 -3.09
C LYS A 137 6.21 6.45 -4.52
N LEU A 138 6.50 5.53 -5.46
CA LEU A 138 6.65 5.88 -6.88
C LEU A 138 5.32 6.29 -7.53
N SER A 139 4.20 5.78 -7.03
CA SER A 139 2.86 6.05 -7.55
C SER A 139 2.10 7.07 -6.69
N ILE A 140 2.77 8.01 -6.03
CA ILE A 140 2.07 9.08 -5.30
C ILE A 140 1.37 9.98 -6.31
N VAL A 141 0.10 10.27 -6.04
CA VAL A 141 -0.77 11.12 -6.84
C VAL A 141 -1.27 12.26 -5.96
N PRO A 142 -1.26 13.50 -6.48
CA PRO A 142 -1.84 14.62 -5.75
C PRO A 142 -3.36 14.49 -5.71
N VAL A 143 -3.98 14.94 -4.63
CA VAL A 143 -5.42 14.93 -4.40
C VAL A 143 -5.95 16.35 -4.32
N ARG A 144 -6.88 16.68 -5.21
CA ARG A 144 -7.49 18.01 -5.20
C ARG A 144 -8.63 18.01 -4.19
N ARG A 145 -8.49 18.86 -3.17
CA ARG A 145 -9.53 19.12 -2.18
C ARG A 145 -10.30 20.38 -2.55
N GLY A 146 -11.53 20.46 -2.09
CA GLY A 146 -12.48 21.53 -2.35
C GLY A 146 -13.44 21.74 -1.19
N TYR A 147 -14.52 22.42 -1.50
CA TYR A 147 -15.56 22.82 -0.57
C TYR A 147 -16.89 22.25 -1.04
N TRP A 148 -17.78 21.93 -0.11
CA TRP A 148 -19.13 21.48 -0.46
C TRP A 148 -20.02 22.64 -0.95
N GLY A 149 -19.85 23.82 -0.35
CA GLY A 149 -20.57 25.05 -0.67
C GLY A 149 -19.68 26.27 -0.46
N ASN A 150 -19.98 27.08 0.56
CA ASN A 150 -19.20 28.28 0.87
C ASN A 150 -17.72 27.95 1.13
N LYS A 151 -16.83 28.72 0.53
CA LYS A 151 -15.37 28.56 0.61
C LYS A 151 -14.80 29.15 1.90
N ILE A 152 -15.31 28.69 3.04
CA ILE A 152 -14.90 29.17 4.36
C ILE A 152 -13.88 28.20 4.96
N GLY A 153 -12.74 28.72 5.39
CA GLY A 153 -11.65 27.94 6.00
C GLY A 153 -10.87 27.09 4.98
N LYS A 154 -10.25 26.01 5.46
CA LYS A 154 -9.48 25.09 4.60
C LYS A 154 -10.40 24.17 3.79
N PRO A 155 -10.01 23.75 2.57
CA PRO A 155 -10.73 22.74 1.80
C PRO A 155 -10.82 21.43 2.60
N HIS A 156 -12.00 20.81 2.61
CA HIS A 156 -12.32 19.67 3.49
C HIS A 156 -12.91 18.47 2.76
N THR A 157 -13.46 18.68 1.56
CA THR A 157 -14.13 17.62 0.78
C THR A 157 -13.59 17.57 -0.66
N VAL A 158 -14.20 16.76 -1.51
CA VAL A 158 -13.84 16.65 -2.93
C VAL A 158 -14.46 17.83 -3.71
N PRO A 159 -13.80 18.42 -4.73
CA PRO A 159 -14.35 19.57 -5.46
C PRO A 159 -15.59 19.24 -6.30
N CYS A 160 -15.70 18.01 -6.80
CA CYS A 160 -16.80 17.56 -7.64
C CYS A 160 -17.08 16.08 -7.43
N LYS A 161 -18.19 15.59 -7.97
CA LYS A 161 -18.52 14.15 -7.91
C LYS A 161 -17.63 13.40 -8.90
N VAL A 162 -16.70 12.60 -8.40
CA VAL A 162 -15.77 11.82 -9.23
C VAL A 162 -16.05 10.33 -9.11
N THR A 163 -15.85 9.61 -10.20
CA THR A 163 -16.04 8.15 -10.26
C THR A 163 -14.76 7.46 -10.74
N GLY A 164 -14.28 6.52 -9.93
CA GLY A 164 -13.17 5.63 -10.28
C GLY A 164 -13.66 4.21 -10.54
N ARG A 165 -12.97 3.50 -11.43
CA ARG A 165 -13.34 2.13 -11.84
C ARG A 165 -12.12 1.21 -11.85
N CYS A 166 -12.29 -0.01 -11.34
CA CYS A 166 -11.33 -1.08 -11.53
C CYS A 166 -12.07 -2.42 -11.66
N GLY A 167 -11.97 -3.06 -12.83
CA GLY A 167 -12.78 -4.24 -13.16
C GLY A 167 -14.28 -3.91 -13.15
N SER A 168 -15.04 -4.70 -12.38
CA SER A 168 -16.48 -4.47 -12.16
C SER A 168 -16.79 -3.48 -11.02
N VAL A 169 -15.78 -3.07 -10.24
CA VAL A 169 -15.97 -2.19 -9.09
C VAL A 169 -15.94 -0.73 -9.53
N LEU A 170 -16.97 0.03 -9.15
CA LEU A 170 -17.09 1.46 -9.35
C LEU A 170 -17.22 2.14 -7.98
N LEU A 171 -16.35 3.11 -7.70
CA LEU A 171 -16.44 3.96 -6.53
C LEU A 171 -16.75 5.40 -6.95
N ARG A 172 -17.81 5.97 -6.39
CA ARG A 172 -18.19 7.38 -6.56
C ARG A 172 -17.89 8.13 -5.28
N LEU A 173 -17.08 9.18 -5.37
CA LEU A 173 -16.88 10.16 -4.32
C LEU A 173 -17.86 11.31 -4.55
N ILE A 174 -18.52 11.73 -3.49
CA ILE A 174 -19.52 12.79 -3.49
C ILE A 174 -19.12 13.82 -2.41
N PRO A 175 -19.08 15.12 -2.75
CA PRO A 175 -18.78 16.16 -1.77
C PRO A 175 -19.80 16.15 -0.63
N ALA A 176 -19.35 16.38 0.60
CA ALA A 176 -20.18 16.35 1.81
C ALA A 176 -19.98 17.61 2.66
N PRO A 177 -21.00 18.06 3.41
CA PRO A 177 -20.89 19.22 4.30
C PRO A 177 -19.89 18.96 5.44
N ARG A 178 -19.40 20.05 6.05
CA ARG A 178 -18.41 19.97 7.13
C ARG A 178 -18.94 19.18 8.33
N GLY A 179 -18.13 18.29 8.87
CA GLY A 179 -18.46 17.47 10.05
C GLY A 179 -19.22 16.18 9.72
N THR A 180 -19.41 15.86 8.44
CA THR A 180 -19.96 14.55 8.02
C THR A 180 -18.99 13.41 8.29
N GLY A 181 -17.68 13.69 8.18
CA GLY A 181 -16.64 12.69 8.15
C GLY A 181 -16.65 11.84 6.88
N ILE A 182 -15.81 10.82 6.86
CA ILE A 182 -15.72 9.86 5.74
C ILE A 182 -16.76 8.74 5.93
N VAL A 183 -17.84 8.81 5.16
CA VAL A 183 -18.87 7.76 5.09
C VAL A 183 -18.47 6.76 4.02
N SER A 184 -17.69 5.76 4.42
CA SER A 184 -17.21 4.72 3.51
C SER A 184 -16.88 3.41 4.23
N ALA A 185 -16.72 2.36 3.43
CA ALA A 185 -16.21 1.07 3.91
C ALA A 185 -14.74 1.22 4.43
N PRO A 186 -14.25 0.30 5.27
CA PRO A 186 -12.96 0.47 5.94
C PRO A 186 -11.76 0.67 5.00
N VAL A 187 -11.74 0.00 3.84
CA VAL A 187 -10.65 0.08 2.85
C VAL A 187 -10.54 1.47 2.22
N PRO A 188 -11.57 1.99 1.52
CA PRO A 188 -11.55 3.35 0.98
C PRO A 188 -11.47 4.42 2.07
N LYS A 189 -12.06 4.19 3.26
CA LYS A 189 -11.97 5.13 4.38
C LYS A 189 -10.52 5.43 4.76
N LYS A 190 -9.66 4.40 4.85
CA LYS A 190 -8.22 4.58 5.10
C LYS A 190 -7.55 5.39 3.99
N LEU A 191 -7.83 5.07 2.72
CA LEU A 191 -7.25 5.79 1.58
C LEU A 191 -7.65 7.28 1.55
N LEU A 192 -8.93 7.59 1.79
CA LEU A 192 -9.44 8.96 1.81
C LEU A 192 -8.88 9.76 2.99
N MET A 193 -8.70 9.10 4.13
CA MET A 193 -8.08 9.70 5.31
C MET A 193 -6.61 10.07 5.05
N MET A 194 -5.83 9.17 4.46
CA MET A 194 -4.43 9.45 4.08
C MET A 194 -4.31 10.49 2.97
N ALA A 195 -5.32 10.58 2.09
CA ALA A 195 -5.43 11.64 1.09
C ALA A 195 -5.73 13.02 1.71
N GLY A 196 -6.08 13.11 3.00
CA GLY A 196 -6.41 14.36 3.68
C GLY A 196 -7.81 14.90 3.38
N ILE A 197 -8.74 14.01 2.98
CA ILE A 197 -10.16 14.37 2.81
C ILE A 197 -10.87 14.13 4.15
N ASP A 198 -11.47 15.18 4.70
CA ASP A 198 -12.15 15.12 5.99
C ASP A 198 -13.57 14.59 5.84
N ASP A 199 -14.31 15.15 4.86
CA ASP A 199 -15.73 14.86 4.65
C ASP A 199 -15.97 14.30 3.24
N CYS A 200 -16.59 13.13 3.13
CA CYS A 200 -16.98 12.60 1.82
C CYS A 200 -18.05 11.52 1.96
N TYR A 201 -19.08 11.61 1.12
CA TYR A 201 -19.99 10.51 0.86
C TYR A 201 -19.42 9.60 -0.21
N THR A 202 -19.51 8.30 0.00
CA THR A 202 -19.08 7.32 -1.00
C THR A 202 -20.23 6.42 -1.40
N SER A 203 -20.28 6.08 -2.68
CA SER A 203 -21.18 5.05 -3.20
C SER A 203 -20.35 4.05 -3.99
N ALA A 204 -20.43 2.78 -3.62
CA ALA A 204 -19.74 1.70 -4.30
C ALA A 204 -20.75 0.80 -5.03
N ARG A 205 -20.43 0.40 -6.26
CA ARG A 205 -21.20 -0.60 -7.03
C ARG A 205 -20.26 -1.68 -7.58
N GLY A 206 -20.78 -2.88 -7.78
CA GLY A 206 -20.02 -4.05 -8.22
C GLY A 206 -19.47 -4.90 -7.07
N CYS A 207 -18.51 -5.77 -7.36
CA CYS A 207 -17.98 -6.74 -6.38
C CYS A 207 -16.93 -6.12 -5.44
N THR A 208 -17.40 -5.37 -4.43
CA THR A 208 -16.56 -4.68 -3.43
C THR A 208 -15.80 -5.62 -2.49
N ALA A 209 -16.18 -6.90 -2.43
CA ALA A 209 -15.46 -7.93 -1.67
C ALA A 209 -14.01 -8.12 -2.16
N THR A 210 -13.74 -7.82 -3.44
CA THR A 210 -12.39 -7.88 -4.00
C THR A 210 -11.57 -6.64 -3.62
N LEU A 211 -10.89 -6.71 -2.48
CA LEU A 211 -10.15 -5.59 -1.89
C LEU A 211 -9.19 -4.89 -2.87
N GLY A 212 -8.48 -5.68 -3.68
CA GLY A 212 -7.50 -5.11 -4.62
C GLY A 212 -8.12 -4.23 -5.71
N ASN A 213 -9.29 -4.60 -6.22
CA ASN A 213 -10.00 -3.79 -7.21
C ASN A 213 -10.66 -2.60 -6.54
N PHE A 214 -11.21 -2.79 -5.34
CA PHE A 214 -11.87 -1.73 -4.60
C PHE A 214 -10.91 -0.60 -4.20
N ALA A 215 -9.71 -0.95 -3.69
CA ALA A 215 -8.66 0.02 -3.38
C ALA A 215 -8.19 0.77 -4.64
N LYS A 216 -7.99 0.06 -5.76
CA LYS A 216 -7.61 0.67 -7.04
C LYS A 216 -8.68 1.60 -7.61
N ALA A 217 -9.95 1.21 -7.53
CA ALA A 217 -11.07 2.05 -7.96
C ALA A 217 -11.16 3.34 -7.11
N THR A 218 -10.87 3.23 -5.81
CA THR A 218 -10.77 4.39 -4.91
C THR A 218 -9.62 5.32 -5.32
N PHE A 219 -8.44 4.75 -5.55
CA PHE A 219 -7.26 5.50 -5.98
C PHE A 219 -7.46 6.19 -7.34
N ASP A 220 -8.12 5.53 -8.28
CA ASP A 220 -8.52 6.10 -9.58
C ASP A 220 -9.51 7.26 -9.42
N ALA A 221 -10.48 7.15 -8.51
CA ALA A 221 -11.43 8.24 -8.22
C ALA A 221 -10.71 9.48 -7.68
N ILE A 222 -9.76 9.27 -6.76
CA ILE A 222 -8.95 10.33 -6.16
C ILE A 222 -8.07 11.01 -7.23
N SER A 223 -7.40 10.24 -8.08
CA SER A 223 -6.55 10.77 -9.15
C SER A 223 -7.32 11.69 -10.11
N LYS A 224 -8.56 11.31 -10.45
CA LYS A 224 -9.44 12.07 -11.33
C LYS A 224 -9.91 13.41 -10.77
N THR A 225 -9.68 13.70 -9.49
CA THR A 225 -10.02 15.00 -8.89
C THR A 225 -9.25 16.16 -9.53
N TYR A 226 -8.00 15.94 -9.93
CA TYR A 226 -7.22 16.91 -10.70
C TYR A 226 -7.54 16.88 -12.20
N SER A 227 -7.99 15.75 -12.73
CA SER A 227 -8.41 15.65 -14.13
C SER A 227 -9.69 16.43 -14.42
N TYR A 228 -10.49 16.73 -13.39
CA TYR A 228 -11.72 17.48 -13.56
C TYR A 228 -11.44 18.98 -13.72
N LEU A 229 -11.80 19.52 -14.88
CA LEU A 229 -11.71 20.95 -15.16
C LEU A 229 -12.90 21.68 -14.53
N THR A 230 -12.61 22.64 -13.68
CA THR A 230 -13.59 23.49 -13.01
C THR A 230 -13.39 24.95 -13.41
N PRO A 231 -14.40 25.84 -13.28
CA PRO A 231 -14.31 27.22 -13.75
C PRO A 231 -13.17 28.06 -13.15
N ASP A 232 -12.71 27.73 -11.95
CA ASP A 232 -11.54 28.36 -11.32
C ASP A 232 -10.21 28.07 -12.06
N LEU A 233 -10.18 27.04 -12.90
CA LEU A 233 -9.03 26.63 -13.71
C LEU A 233 -9.19 27.00 -15.20
N TRP A 234 -10.20 27.78 -15.59
CA TRP A 234 -10.39 28.18 -17.00
C TRP A 234 -9.43 29.25 -17.49
N LYS A 235 -8.75 29.95 -16.58
CA LYS A 235 -7.72 30.92 -16.94
C LYS A 235 -6.57 30.19 -17.64
N GLU A 236 -6.15 30.71 -18.78
CA GLU A 236 -5.06 30.11 -19.55
C GLU A 236 -3.78 30.03 -18.73
N THR A 237 -3.11 28.88 -18.81
CA THR A 237 -1.85 28.65 -18.13
C THR A 237 -0.72 29.29 -18.93
N VAL A 238 0.03 30.20 -18.31
CA VAL A 238 1.28 30.70 -18.88
C VAL A 238 2.33 29.59 -18.79
N PHE A 239 2.72 29.01 -19.91
CA PHE A 239 3.73 27.97 -19.96
C PHE A 239 5.12 28.57 -19.71
N THR A 240 5.73 28.21 -18.57
CA THR A 240 7.14 28.53 -18.29
C THR A 240 8.06 27.53 -18.98
N LYS A 241 9.35 27.87 -19.10
CA LYS A 241 10.35 26.94 -19.64
C LYS A 241 10.44 25.72 -18.73
N SER A 242 10.67 24.54 -19.32
CA SER A 242 10.81 23.32 -18.52
C SER A 242 12.06 23.39 -17.64
N PRO A 243 12.05 22.84 -16.41
CA PRO A 243 13.25 22.80 -15.58
C PRO A 243 14.44 22.11 -16.26
N TYR A 244 14.18 21.17 -17.18
CA TYR A 244 15.23 20.54 -17.98
C TYR A 244 15.88 21.49 -18.97
N GLN A 245 15.13 22.44 -19.51
CA GLN A 245 15.62 23.47 -20.40
C GLN A 245 16.37 24.56 -19.61
N GLU A 246 15.83 25.00 -18.48
CA GLU A 246 16.46 26.02 -17.62
C GLU A 246 17.79 25.55 -17.02
N PHE A 247 17.83 24.31 -16.52
CA PHE A 247 19.04 23.74 -15.89
C PHE A 247 19.88 22.91 -16.88
N THR A 248 19.78 23.14 -18.19
CA THR A 248 20.51 22.38 -19.21
C THR A 248 22.02 22.39 -18.94
N ASP A 249 22.61 23.56 -18.71
CA ASP A 249 24.05 23.72 -18.50
C ASP A 249 24.53 23.00 -17.23
N HIS A 250 23.73 23.03 -16.15
CA HIS A 250 24.01 22.31 -14.91
C HIS A 250 23.93 20.79 -15.12
N LEU A 251 22.93 20.33 -15.87
CA LEU A 251 22.78 18.92 -16.21
C LEU A 251 23.94 18.44 -17.06
N VAL A 252 24.39 19.20 -18.07
CA VAL A 252 25.55 18.80 -18.89
C VAL A 252 26.83 18.67 -18.04
N LYS A 253 27.07 19.59 -17.10
CA LYS A 253 28.26 19.56 -16.23
C LYS A 253 28.26 18.40 -15.23
N THR A 254 27.11 18.07 -14.66
CA THR A 254 26.96 17.00 -13.64
C THR A 254 26.63 15.63 -14.24
N HIS A 255 26.23 15.59 -15.50
CA HIS A 255 25.90 14.39 -16.25
C HIS A 255 27.02 14.10 -17.23
N THR A 256 28.11 13.50 -16.73
CA THR A 256 28.94 12.69 -17.63
C THR A 256 28.05 11.56 -18.13
N ARG A 257 27.86 11.49 -19.46
CA ARG A 257 27.43 10.23 -20.07
C ARG A 257 28.46 9.22 -19.60
N VAL A 258 28.05 8.24 -18.79
CA VAL A 258 28.85 7.03 -18.66
C VAL A 258 28.99 6.55 -20.10
N SER A 259 30.16 6.77 -20.68
CA SER A 259 30.48 6.22 -21.98
C SER A 259 30.28 4.73 -21.80
N VAL A 260 29.22 4.21 -22.42
CA VAL A 260 29.23 2.80 -22.78
C VAL A 260 30.44 2.72 -23.68
N GLN A 261 31.58 2.33 -23.12
CA GLN A 261 32.78 1.99 -23.86
C GLN A 261 32.34 0.82 -24.73
N ARG A 262 31.88 1.14 -25.94
CA ARG A 262 31.68 0.18 -27.00
C ARG A 262 33.07 -0.36 -27.22
N THR A 263 33.33 -1.55 -26.70
CA THR A 263 34.58 -2.28 -26.88
C THR A 263 34.76 -2.38 -28.39
N GLN A 264 35.56 -1.49 -28.98
CA GLN A 264 35.93 -1.61 -30.37
C GLN A 264 36.84 -2.83 -30.42
N ALA A 265 36.34 -3.92 -30.99
CA ALA A 265 37.21 -5.00 -31.40
C ALA A 265 38.27 -4.40 -32.35
N PRO A 266 39.57 -4.68 -32.17
CA PRO A 266 40.59 -4.16 -33.05
C PRO A 266 40.31 -4.64 -34.49
N PRO A 267 40.55 -3.80 -35.51
CA PRO A 267 40.36 -4.21 -36.89
C PRO A 267 41.30 -5.38 -37.19
N VAL A 268 40.73 -6.50 -37.61
CA VAL A 268 41.49 -7.64 -38.15
C VAL A 268 42.10 -7.15 -39.46
N ALA A 269 43.42 -6.97 -39.48
CA ALA A 269 44.17 -6.74 -40.71
C ALA A 269 43.96 -7.96 -41.61
N THR A 270 43.32 -7.73 -42.76
CA THR A 270 43.26 -8.72 -43.84
C THR A 270 44.50 -8.53 -44.68
N THR A 271 45.36 -9.54 -44.71
CA THR A 271 46.41 -9.73 -45.72
C THR A 271 45.95 -10.83 -46.65
#